data_AF-A0A3S1Z1Z7-F1
#
_entry.id   AF-A0A3S1Z1Z7-F1
#
_cell.length_a   1.000
_cell.length_b   1.000
_cell.length_c   1.000
_cell.angle_alpha   90.00
_cell.angle_beta   90.00
_cell.angle_gamma   90.00
#
_symmetry.space_group_name_H-M   'P 1'
#
loop_
_entity.id
_entity.type
_entity.pdbx_description
1 polymer ?
#
loop_
_entity_poly.entity_id
_entity_poly.type
_entity_poly.pdbx_seq_one_letter_code
_entity_poly.pdbx_strand_id
1 'polypeptide(L)'
;MSYTNFALDTDADGIALVTWDMPGRSMNVFTEEAMRELNAIVDKVAGDAAIKGAVITSGKDTFSGGADISLLQKMLTTFAAEKGKDAEKATKALFDNAGMMTGLFRKLETCGKPWVSAINGTCMGGAFELSLACHGRVAADSDKVKMALPEVKIG
;
A
#
# COMPACT_ATOMS: atom_id res chain seq x y z
N MET A 1 -4.13 13.11 13.81
CA MET A 1 -3.02 13.31 12.86
C MET A 1 -3.64 13.56 11.50
N SER A 2 -3.17 14.55 10.75
CA SER A 2 -3.57 14.73 9.34
C SER A 2 -2.59 13.93 8.48
N TYR A 3 -3.11 13.08 7.60
CA TYR A 3 -2.32 12.41 6.57
C TYR A 3 -2.39 13.23 5.28
N THR A 4 -1.33 13.20 4.49
CA THR A 4 -1.24 13.92 3.21
C THR A 4 -1.93 13.14 2.10
N ASN A 5 -1.73 11.81 2.05
CA ASN A 5 -2.20 10.97 0.95
C ASN A 5 -3.50 10.23 1.28
N PHE A 6 -3.93 10.23 2.54
CA PHE A 6 -5.08 9.46 2.99
C PHE A 6 -6.07 10.33 3.77
N ALA A 7 -7.35 10.07 3.58
CA ALA A 7 -8.38 10.46 4.54
C ALA A 7 -8.77 9.24 5.38
N LEU A 8 -9.07 9.48 6.66
CA LEU A 8 -9.55 8.47 7.60
C LEU A 8 -10.80 9.00 8.28
N ASP A 9 -11.94 8.38 8.01
CA ASP A 9 -13.22 8.64 8.67
C ASP A 9 -13.66 7.36 9.40
N THR A 10 -14.31 7.48 10.55
CA THR A 10 -14.86 6.32 11.27
C THR A 10 -16.33 6.59 11.53
N ASP A 11 -17.19 5.73 11.00
CA ASP A 11 -18.64 5.87 11.13
C ASP A 11 -19.16 5.49 12.53
N ALA A 12 -20.47 5.64 12.73
CA ALA A 12 -21.14 5.30 13.98
C ALA A 12 -21.11 3.80 14.32
N ASP A 13 -20.87 2.93 13.33
CA ASP A 13 -20.74 1.49 13.51
C ASP A 13 -19.32 1.08 13.93
N GLY A 14 -18.37 2.01 13.88
CA GLY A 14 -16.96 1.80 14.21
C GLY A 14 -16.15 1.25 13.04
N ILE A 15 -16.60 1.49 11.79
CA ILE A 15 -15.86 1.09 10.59
C ILE A 15 -15.04 2.28 10.09
N ALA A 16 -13.73 2.07 10.00
CA ALA A 16 -12.80 3.07 9.49
C ALA A 16 -12.74 3.03 7.96
N LEU A 17 -13.19 4.09 7.29
CA LEU A 17 -13.00 4.31 5.86
C LEU A 17 -11.65 4.99 5.62
N VAL A 18 -10.73 4.24 5.00
CA VAL A 18 -9.39 4.68 4.59
C VAL A 18 -9.44 5.02 3.10
N THR A 19 -9.52 6.30 2.76
CA THR A 19 -9.57 6.75 1.37
C THR A 19 -8.18 7.19 0.93
N TRP A 20 -7.57 6.46 0.00
CA TRP A 20 -6.29 6.85 -0.62
C TRP A 20 -6.55 7.86 -1.73
N ASP A 21 -6.06 9.09 -1.57
CA ASP A 21 -6.24 10.16 -2.54
C ASP A 21 -5.03 11.09 -2.56
N MET A 22 -4.01 10.73 -3.35
CA MET A 22 -2.79 11.53 -3.44
C MET A 22 -3.04 12.89 -4.11
N PRO A 23 -2.71 14.02 -3.46
CA PRO A 23 -2.87 15.34 -4.05
C PRO A 23 -1.90 15.54 -5.23
N GLY A 24 -2.36 16.21 -6.28
CA GLY A 24 -1.54 16.54 -7.45
C GLY A 24 -1.13 15.34 -8.33
N ARG A 25 -1.66 14.15 -8.08
CA ARG A 25 -1.42 12.93 -8.88
C ARG A 25 -2.73 12.46 -9.51
N SER A 26 -2.66 11.94 -10.73
CA SER A 26 -3.79 11.30 -11.42
C SER A 26 -4.06 9.87 -10.94
N MET A 27 -3.10 9.26 -10.26
CA MET A 27 -3.17 7.89 -9.75
C MET A 27 -2.42 7.79 -8.42
N ASN A 28 -2.93 6.95 -7.53
CA ASN A 28 -2.25 6.60 -6.29
C ASN A 28 -1.09 5.64 -6.54
N VAL A 29 0.05 5.86 -5.89
CA VAL A 29 1.26 5.02 -6.00
C VAL A 29 1.96 4.90 -4.65
N PHE A 30 2.56 3.74 -4.36
CA PHE A 30 3.31 3.58 -3.11
C PHE A 30 4.63 4.37 -3.15
N THR A 31 4.61 5.51 -2.48
CA THR A 31 5.81 6.28 -2.10
C THR A 31 6.23 5.92 -0.67
N GLU A 32 7.44 6.31 -0.26
CA GLU A 32 7.89 6.16 1.14
C GLU A 32 6.91 6.83 2.12
N GLU A 33 6.38 8.00 1.76
CA GLU A 33 5.41 8.72 2.58
C GLU A 33 4.06 8.01 2.66
N ALA A 34 3.51 7.54 1.54
CA ALA A 34 2.24 6.81 1.54
C ALA A 34 2.34 5.51 2.37
N MET A 35 3.46 4.78 2.28
CA MET A 35 3.69 3.58 3.11
C MET A 35 3.79 3.93 4.60
N ARG A 36 4.47 5.03 4.96
CA ARG A 36 4.57 5.50 6.35
C ARG A 36 3.20 5.88 6.92
N GLU A 37 2.39 6.58 6.13
CA GLU A 37 1.03 6.98 6.53
C GLU A 37 0.13 5.75 6.70
N LEU A 38 0.13 4.83 5.73
CA LEU A 38 -0.62 3.58 5.83
C LEU A 38 -0.20 2.75 7.04
N ASN A 39 1.10 2.67 7.35
CA ASN A 39 1.59 2.02 8.57
C ASN A 39 0.99 2.65 9.85
N ALA A 40 0.95 3.98 9.92
CA ALA A 40 0.36 4.68 11.07
C ALA A 40 -1.17 4.50 11.15
N ILE A 41 -1.85 4.38 10.01
CA ILE A 41 -3.28 4.06 9.96
C ILE A 41 -3.52 2.64 10.46
N VAL A 42 -2.68 1.67 10.08
CA VAL A 42 -2.77 0.29 10.60
C VAL A 42 -2.60 0.28 12.13
N ASP A 43 -1.63 1.03 12.67
CA ASP A 43 -1.48 1.18 14.13
C ASP A 43 -2.72 1.78 14.79
N LYS A 44 -3.31 2.81 14.17
CA LYS A 44 -4.53 3.45 14.68
C LYS A 44 -5.72 2.48 14.68
N VAL A 45 -5.94 1.74 13.60
CA VAL A 45 -7.01 0.75 13.48
C VAL A 45 -6.83 -0.39 14.48
N ALA A 46 -5.61 -0.87 14.67
CA ALA A 46 -5.31 -1.94 15.61
C ALA A 46 -5.48 -1.51 17.08
N GLY A 47 -5.02 -0.30 17.42
CA GLY A 47 -4.95 0.19 18.80
C GLY A 47 -6.20 0.88 19.31
N ASP A 48 -7.11 1.33 18.44
CA ASP A 48 -8.34 2.01 18.86
C ASP A 48 -9.48 1.01 19.10
N ALA A 49 -9.96 0.92 20.35
CA ALA A 49 -11.05 0.04 20.73
C ALA A 49 -12.39 0.41 20.07
N ALA A 50 -12.58 1.68 19.66
CA ALA A 50 -13.78 2.13 18.96
C ALA A 50 -13.82 1.62 17.50
N ILE A 51 -12.66 1.32 16.90
CA ILE A 51 -12.57 0.79 15.54
C ILE A 51 -12.74 -0.73 15.57
N LYS A 52 -13.75 -1.22 14.86
CA LYS A 52 -14.08 -2.65 14.73
C LYS A 52 -13.47 -3.28 13.48
N GLY A 53 -13.16 -2.48 12.46
CA GLY A 53 -12.59 -2.91 11.19
C GLY A 53 -12.34 -1.72 10.27
N ALA A 54 -11.75 -1.97 9.11
CA ALA A 54 -11.44 -0.94 8.13
C ALA A 54 -11.81 -1.33 6.70
N VAL A 55 -12.19 -0.34 5.90
CA VAL A 55 -12.34 -0.44 4.45
C VAL A 55 -11.32 0.48 3.81
N ILE A 56 -10.48 -0.03 2.92
CA ILE A 56 -9.56 0.79 2.12
C ILE A 56 -10.09 0.94 0.70
N THR A 57 -10.15 2.18 0.23
CA THR A 57 -10.64 2.56 -1.10
C THR A 57 -9.77 3.65 -1.71
N SER A 58 -10.03 4.00 -2.97
CA SER A 58 -9.38 5.11 -3.66
C SER A 58 -10.36 6.26 -3.89
N GLY A 59 -9.88 7.49 -3.72
CA GLY A 59 -10.56 8.72 -4.13
C GLY A 59 -10.38 9.09 -5.60
N LYS A 60 -9.61 8.31 -6.37
CA LYS A 60 -9.37 8.49 -7.82
C LYS A 60 -10.24 7.54 -8.65
N ASP A 61 -10.25 7.72 -9.97
CA ASP A 61 -10.93 6.80 -10.92
C ASP A 61 -10.34 5.37 -10.95
N THR A 62 -9.11 5.21 -10.48
CA THR A 62 -8.42 3.92 -10.35
C THR A 62 -8.02 3.70 -8.90
N PHE A 63 -7.85 2.43 -8.49
CA PHE A 63 -7.36 2.12 -7.15
C PHE A 63 -5.88 2.53 -7.00
N SER A 64 -4.98 1.86 -7.72
CA SER A 64 -3.55 2.21 -7.83
C SER A 64 -2.86 1.33 -8.89
N GLY A 65 -1.80 1.87 -9.49
CA GLY A 65 -0.92 1.16 -10.43
C GLY A 65 0.23 0.39 -9.77
N GLY A 66 0.39 0.48 -8.45
CA GLY A 66 1.45 -0.19 -7.69
C GLY A 66 2.51 0.76 -7.13
N ALA A 67 3.74 0.26 -7.00
CA ALA A 67 4.85 1.02 -6.43
C ALA A 67 5.36 2.11 -7.38
N ASP A 68 5.87 3.20 -6.80
CA ASP A 68 6.52 4.26 -7.58
C ASP A 68 7.82 3.72 -8.22
N ILE A 69 7.90 3.77 -9.55
CA ILE A 69 9.07 3.25 -10.30
C ILE A 69 10.37 3.98 -9.88
N SER A 70 10.29 5.25 -9.50
CA SER A 70 11.46 6.01 -9.02
C SER A 70 12.00 5.45 -7.71
N LEU A 71 11.16 4.85 -6.86
CA LEU A 71 11.58 4.17 -5.64
C LEU A 71 12.42 2.93 -5.98
N LEU A 72 11.94 2.12 -6.94
CA LEU A 72 12.68 0.94 -7.42
C LEU A 72 14.03 1.34 -8.02
N GLN A 73 14.05 2.36 -8.88
CA GLN A 73 15.28 2.88 -9.47
C GLN A 73 16.27 3.37 -8.41
N LYS A 74 15.81 4.08 -7.38
CA LYS A 74 16.64 4.55 -6.26
C LYS A 74 17.23 3.38 -5.47
N MET A 75 16.46 2.33 -5.19
CA MET A 75 16.94 1.14 -4.49
C MET A 75 18.02 0.41 -5.30
N LEU A 76 17.79 0.17 -6.59
CA LEU A 76 18.74 -0.51 -7.46
C LEU A 76 20.03 0.30 -7.70
N THR A 77 19.91 1.63 -7.82
CA THR A 77 21.07 2.53 -7.97
C THR A 77 21.93 2.52 -6.71
N THR A 78 21.31 2.61 -5.53
CA THR A 78 22.02 2.52 -4.24
C THR A 78 22.72 1.17 -4.11
N PHE A 79 22.04 0.08 -4.45
CA PHE A 79 22.63 -1.25 -4.43
C PHE A 79 23.86 -1.35 -5.35
N ALA A 80 23.77 -0.87 -6.59
CA ALA A 80 24.88 -0.91 -7.54
C ALA A 80 26.10 -0.12 -7.04
N ALA A 81 25.89 1.04 -6.41
CA ALA A 81 26.95 1.88 -5.87
C ALA A 81 27.66 1.25 -4.66
N GLU A 82 26.92 0.52 -3.82
CA GLU A 82 27.45 -0.04 -2.56
C GLU A 82 27.96 -1.48 -2.71
N LYS A 83 27.45 -2.26 -3.67
CA LYS A 83 27.81 -3.68 -3.86
C LYS A 83 29.32 -3.88 -4.08
N GLY A 84 29.99 -2.96 -4.76
CA GLY A 84 31.43 -3.02 -5.00
C GLY A 84 32.29 -2.78 -3.75
N LYS A 85 31.72 -2.15 -2.72
CA LYS A 85 32.39 -1.88 -1.44
C LYS A 85 32.17 -3.04 -0.46
N ASP A 86 30.93 -3.49 -0.36
CA ASP A 86 30.51 -4.58 0.53
C ASP A 86 29.24 -5.23 -0.04
N ALA A 87 29.41 -6.36 -0.69
CA ALA A 87 28.31 -7.04 -1.38
C ALA A 87 27.26 -7.60 -0.40
N GLU A 88 27.67 -8.07 0.77
CA GLU A 88 26.76 -8.65 1.76
C GLU A 88 25.89 -7.55 2.38
N LYS A 89 26.52 -6.46 2.81
CA LYS A 89 25.80 -5.30 3.37
C LYS A 89 24.86 -4.67 2.35
N ALA A 90 25.29 -4.50 1.10
CA ALA A 90 24.44 -3.95 0.04
C ALA A 90 23.24 -4.86 -0.25
N THR A 91 23.46 -6.19 -0.30
CA THR A 91 22.38 -7.16 -0.52
C THR A 91 21.39 -7.15 0.63
N LYS A 92 21.87 -7.13 1.87
CA LYS A 92 21.02 -7.03 3.05
C LYS A 92 20.19 -5.75 3.03
N ALA A 93 20.79 -4.60 2.72
CA ALA A 93 20.09 -3.34 2.64
C ALA A 93 19.02 -3.33 1.54
N LEU A 94 19.30 -3.92 0.37
CA LEU A 94 18.32 -4.06 -0.70
C LEU A 94 17.14 -4.94 -0.26
N PHE A 95 17.44 -6.08 0.37
CA PHE A 95 16.42 -7.00 0.88
C PHE A 95 15.55 -6.34 1.95
N ASP A 96 16.15 -5.68 2.94
CA ASP A 96 15.44 -4.99 4.02
C ASP A 96 14.52 -3.90 3.45
N ASN A 97 15.00 -3.11 2.49
CA ASN A 97 14.21 -2.05 1.85
C ASN A 97 13.05 -2.60 1.01
N ALA A 98 13.30 -3.63 0.21
CA ALA A 98 12.25 -4.30 -0.56
C ALA A 98 11.21 -4.97 0.36
N GLY A 99 11.65 -5.51 1.50
CA GLY A 99 10.80 -6.16 2.48
C GLY A 99 9.91 -5.22 3.29
N MET A 100 10.15 -3.89 3.28
CA MET A 100 9.33 -2.93 4.04
C MET A 100 7.85 -2.99 3.67
N MET A 101 7.53 -3.06 2.38
CA MET A 101 6.15 -3.08 1.90
C MET A 101 5.46 -4.40 2.29
N THR A 102 6.15 -5.54 2.13
CA THR A 102 5.67 -6.85 2.60
C THR A 102 5.44 -6.86 4.11
N GLY A 103 6.35 -6.28 4.89
CA GLY A 103 6.20 -6.16 6.34
C GLY A 103 4.98 -5.34 6.75
N LEU A 104 4.71 -4.24 6.04
CA LEU A 104 3.50 -3.43 6.23
C LEU A 104 2.23 -4.23 5.90
N PHE A 105 2.20 -4.94 4.78
CA PHE A 105 1.05 -5.77 4.41
C PHE A 105 0.81 -6.89 5.42
N ARG A 106 1.86 -7.55 5.90
CA ARG A 106 1.75 -8.55 6.96
C ARG A 106 1.23 -7.95 8.26
N LYS A 107 1.70 -6.76 8.64
CA LYS A 107 1.21 -6.04 9.81
C LYS A 107 -0.29 -5.76 9.70
N LEU A 108 -0.76 -5.30 8.55
CA LEU A 108 -2.18 -5.08 8.27
C LEU A 108 -2.98 -6.39 8.38
N GLU A 109 -2.50 -7.45 7.73
CA GLU A 109 -3.14 -8.77 7.74
C GLU A 109 -3.28 -9.35 9.15
N THR A 110 -2.30 -9.13 10.03
CA THR A 110 -2.29 -9.70 11.38
C THR A 110 -2.67 -8.71 12.49
N CYS A 111 -3.23 -7.55 12.15
CA CYS A 111 -3.46 -6.47 13.14
C CYS A 111 -4.60 -6.75 14.13
N GLY A 112 -5.29 -7.89 14.01
CA GLY A 112 -6.39 -8.30 14.88
C GLY A 112 -7.74 -7.65 14.57
N LYS A 113 -7.84 -6.88 13.47
CA LYS A 113 -9.08 -6.26 12.98
C LYS A 113 -9.31 -6.62 11.52
N PRO A 114 -10.55 -6.85 11.08
CA PRO A 114 -10.85 -7.12 9.67
C PRO A 114 -10.56 -5.89 8.80
N TRP A 115 -10.01 -6.14 7.62
CA TRP A 115 -9.73 -5.16 6.58
C TRP A 115 -10.36 -5.61 5.27
N VAL A 116 -11.07 -4.71 4.59
CA VAL A 116 -11.66 -4.98 3.26
C VAL A 116 -11.13 -3.97 2.27
N SER A 117 -10.70 -4.42 1.09
CA SER A 117 -10.39 -3.50 -0.02
C SER A 117 -11.62 -3.33 -0.91
N ALA A 118 -11.99 -2.08 -1.18
CA ALA A 118 -13.03 -1.69 -2.13
C ALA A 118 -12.35 -1.19 -3.41
N ILE A 119 -12.35 -2.02 -4.45
CA ILE A 119 -11.59 -1.82 -5.69
C ILE A 119 -12.51 -1.18 -6.73
N ASN A 120 -12.31 0.11 -6.98
CA ASN A 120 -13.14 0.92 -7.86
C ASN A 120 -12.60 1.03 -9.32
N GLY A 121 -11.41 0.50 -9.59
CA GLY A 121 -10.78 0.55 -10.93
C GLY A 121 -9.48 -0.26 -10.98
N THR A 122 -8.53 0.16 -11.81
CA THR A 122 -7.20 -0.48 -11.92
C THR A 122 -6.54 -0.66 -10.56
N CYS A 123 -6.11 -1.89 -10.25
CA CYS A 123 -5.45 -2.30 -9.01
C CYS A 123 -4.32 -3.27 -9.37
N MET A 124 -3.10 -2.75 -9.54
CA MET A 124 -1.98 -3.53 -10.09
C MET A 124 -0.75 -3.54 -9.18
N GLY A 125 0.02 -4.61 -9.30
CA GLY A 125 1.27 -4.85 -8.58
C GLY A 125 1.09 -4.71 -7.07
N GLY A 126 1.91 -3.87 -6.43
CA GLY A 126 1.81 -3.59 -4.98
C GLY A 126 0.41 -3.20 -4.49
N ALA A 127 -0.45 -2.63 -5.33
CA ALA A 127 -1.84 -2.33 -4.96
C ALA A 127 -2.69 -3.59 -4.85
N PHE A 128 -2.47 -4.55 -5.76
CA PHE A 128 -3.12 -5.84 -5.69
C PHE A 128 -2.53 -6.68 -4.56
N GLU A 129 -1.23 -6.57 -4.25
CA GLU A 129 -0.64 -7.18 -3.06
C GLU A 129 -1.26 -6.65 -1.75
N LEU A 130 -1.44 -5.33 -1.62
CA LEU A 130 -2.19 -4.73 -0.51
C LEU A 130 -3.62 -5.31 -0.42
N SER A 131 -4.29 -5.40 -1.56
CA SER A 131 -5.65 -5.95 -1.64
C SER A 131 -5.68 -7.43 -1.23
N LEU A 132 -4.67 -8.23 -1.59
CA LEU A 132 -4.52 -9.63 -1.19
C LEU A 132 -4.26 -9.78 0.31
N ALA A 133 -3.54 -8.83 0.93
CA ALA A 133 -3.31 -8.79 2.37
C ALA A 133 -4.55 -8.38 3.19
N CYS A 134 -5.59 -7.81 2.54
CA CYS A 134 -6.88 -7.58 3.20
C CYS A 134 -7.61 -8.92 3.44
N HIS A 135 -8.53 -8.93 4.40
CA HIS A 135 -9.34 -10.10 4.73
C HIS A 135 -10.51 -10.29 3.76
N GLY A 136 -11.01 -9.19 3.20
CA GLY A 136 -12.05 -9.18 2.16
C GLY A 136 -11.68 -8.28 0.98
N ARG A 137 -12.31 -8.55 -0.16
CA ARG A 137 -12.16 -7.80 -1.41
C ARG A 137 -13.52 -7.67 -2.06
N VAL A 138 -13.89 -6.43 -2.40
CA VAL A 138 -15.07 -6.12 -3.20
C VAL A 138 -14.60 -5.30 -4.39
N ALA A 139 -14.91 -5.75 -5.60
CA ALA A 139 -14.56 -5.05 -6.82
C ALA A 139 -15.82 -4.51 -7.50
N ALA A 140 -15.74 -3.32 -8.07
CA ALA A 140 -16.79 -2.80 -8.93
C ALA A 140 -16.98 -3.70 -10.15
N ASP A 141 -18.23 -3.95 -10.53
CA ASP A 141 -18.56 -4.67 -11.77
C ASP A 141 -18.43 -3.73 -12.96
N SER A 142 -17.20 -3.56 -13.45
CA SER A 142 -16.88 -2.63 -14.54
C SER A 142 -15.66 -3.10 -15.32
N ASP A 143 -15.68 -2.89 -16.64
CA ASP A 143 -14.53 -3.12 -17.53
C ASP A 143 -13.28 -2.31 -17.16
N LYS A 144 -13.45 -1.22 -16.38
CA LYS A 144 -12.36 -0.39 -15.86
C LYS A 144 -11.56 -1.09 -14.76
N VAL A 145 -12.13 -2.11 -14.10
CA VAL A 145 -11.41 -2.88 -13.09
C VAL A 145 -10.46 -3.84 -13.78
N LYS A 146 -9.16 -3.63 -13.56
CA LYS A 146 -8.08 -4.50 -14.00
C LYS A 146 -7.19 -4.82 -12.80
N MET A 147 -7.06 -6.11 -12.49
CA MET A 147 -6.26 -6.62 -11.38
C MET A 147 -5.17 -7.53 -11.93
N ALA A 148 -3.92 -7.28 -11.55
CA ALA A 148 -2.78 -8.06 -12.01
C ALA A 148 -1.54 -7.85 -11.13
N LEU A 149 -0.62 -8.80 -11.20
CA LEU A 149 0.77 -8.66 -10.77
C LEU A 149 1.67 -8.59 -12.03
N PRO A 150 1.84 -7.39 -12.65
CA PRO A 150 2.57 -7.25 -13.90
C PRO A 150 4.09 -7.04 -13.71
N GLU A 151 4.63 -7.24 -12.52
CA GLU A 151 6.03 -6.96 -12.14
C GLU A 151 7.04 -7.59 -13.11
N VAL A 152 6.75 -8.77 -13.66
CA VAL A 152 7.60 -9.42 -14.67
C VAL A 152 7.88 -8.55 -15.90
N LYS A 153 7.03 -7.54 -16.19
CA LYS A 153 7.22 -6.62 -17.32
C LYS A 153 8.29 -5.55 -17.07
N ILE A 154 8.72 -5.35 -15.83
CA ILE A 154 9.70 -4.32 -15.45
C ILE A 154 11.06 -4.89 -15.02
N GLY A 155 11.25 -6.22 -15.12
CA GLY A 155 12.48 -6.93 -14.77
C GLY A 155 12.61 -7.27 -13.30
#